data_AF-A0A5C6DRT1-F1
#
_entry.id   AF-A0A5C6DRT1-F1
#
_cell.length_a   1.000
_cell.length_b   1.000
_cell.length_c   1.000
_cell.angle_alpha   90.00
_cell.angle_beta   90.00
_cell.angle_gamma   90.00
#
_symmetry.space_group_name_H-M   'P 1'
#
loop_
_entity.id
_entity.type
_entity.pdbx_description
1 polymer ?
#
loop_
_entity_poly.entity_id
_entity_poly.type
_entity_poly.pdbx_seq_one_letter_code
_entity_poly.pdbx_strand_id
1 'polypeptide(L)'
;MPISRKHFECDGCGACCRSKLVDVYEIDTLRNPRIAEQMYPLCEPGLDGEVGYLNCISNGRCVFLRDDNRCGIYTTRPSVCVLYQAGSDDCQQCRLEAGVPLLEPTRHAQV
;
A
#
# COMPACT_ATOMS: atom_id res chain seq x y z
N MET A 1 11.53 -21.86 21.44
CA MET A 1 10.15 -21.33 21.58
C MET A 1 9.62 -21.08 20.18
N PRO A 2 8.72 -21.91 19.60
CA PRO A 2 8.14 -21.58 18.31
C PRO A 2 7.13 -20.45 18.51
N ILE A 3 7.45 -19.26 18.03
CA ILE A 3 6.50 -18.15 17.93
C ILE A 3 5.53 -18.56 16.82
N SER A 4 4.29 -18.87 17.18
CA SER A 4 3.22 -19.10 16.21
C SER A 4 3.03 -17.80 15.42
N ARG A 5 3.64 -17.72 14.23
CA ARG A 5 3.46 -16.59 13.32
C ARG A 5 2.06 -16.70 12.73
N LYS A 6 1.16 -15.85 13.21
CA LYS A 6 -0.13 -15.61 12.55
C LYS A 6 0.16 -15.08 11.13
N HIS A 7 -0.36 -15.76 10.12
CA HIS A 7 -0.29 -15.30 8.74
C HIS A 7 -1.53 -14.47 8.42
N PHE A 8 -1.35 -13.43 7.61
CA PHE A 8 -2.40 -12.53 7.19
C PHE A 8 -2.29 -12.33 5.68
N GLU A 9 -3.43 -12.22 5.02
CA GLU A 9 -3.51 -11.94 3.59
C GLU A 9 -4.34 -10.69 3.36
N CYS A 10 -3.89 -9.83 2.44
CA CYS A 10 -4.63 -8.61 2.10
C CYS A 10 -5.97 -8.97 1.46
N ASP A 11 -7.07 -8.54 2.08
CA ASP A 11 -8.44 -8.72 1.60
C ASP A 11 -8.90 -7.64 0.61
N GLY A 12 -8.06 -6.63 0.35
CA GLY A 12 -8.37 -5.54 -0.57
C GLY A 12 -9.32 -4.48 -0.01
N CYS A 13 -9.35 -4.25 1.31
CA CYS A 13 -10.20 -3.21 1.95
C CYS A 13 -9.93 -1.75 1.50
N GLY A 14 -8.78 -1.49 0.87
CA GLY A 14 -8.37 -0.16 0.40
C GLY A 14 -8.01 0.84 1.52
N ALA A 15 -7.96 0.44 2.79
CA ALA A 15 -7.71 1.34 3.91
C ALA A 15 -6.36 2.07 3.80
N CYS A 16 -5.27 1.35 3.56
CA CYS A 16 -3.95 1.97 3.36
C CYS A 16 -3.92 2.91 2.15
N CYS A 17 -4.67 2.59 1.08
CA CYS A 17 -4.77 3.42 -0.12
C CYS A 17 -5.56 4.73 0.12
N ARG A 18 -6.26 4.87 1.25
CA ARG A 18 -6.99 6.10 1.64
C ARG A 18 -6.27 6.93 2.70
N SER A 19 -5.18 6.42 3.28
CA SER A 19 -4.55 7.04 4.45
C SER A 19 -3.05 7.23 4.34
N LYS A 20 -2.34 6.38 3.58
CA LYS A 20 -0.87 6.40 3.55
C LYS A 20 -0.34 7.21 2.37
N LEU A 21 0.61 8.10 2.67
CA LEU A 21 1.52 8.66 1.69
C LEU A 21 2.50 7.57 1.25
N VAL A 22 2.78 7.49 -0.05
CA VAL A 22 3.55 6.39 -0.63
C VAL A 22 4.74 6.95 -1.37
N ASP A 23 5.93 6.64 -0.88
CA ASP A 23 7.18 7.01 -1.55
C ASP A 23 7.36 6.20 -2.83
N VAL A 24 7.83 6.88 -3.88
CA VAL A 24 8.06 6.29 -5.20
C VAL A 24 9.54 6.39 -5.52
N TYR A 25 10.12 5.27 -5.94
CA TYR A 25 11.49 5.19 -6.43
C TYR A 25 11.52 5.00 -7.95
N GLU A 26 12.66 5.28 -8.59
CA GLU A 26 12.82 5.12 -10.04
C GLU A 26 12.42 3.71 -10.51
N ILE A 27 12.81 2.66 -9.78
CA ILE A 27 12.44 1.27 -10.10
C ILE A 27 10.92 1.05 -10.16
N ASP A 28 10.13 1.78 -9.38
CA ASP A 28 8.68 1.66 -9.38
C ASP A 28 8.09 2.26 -10.66
N THR A 29 8.68 3.37 -11.14
CA THR A 29 8.29 3.99 -12.41
C THR A 29 8.65 3.12 -13.61
N LEU A 30 9.78 2.42 -13.56
CA LEU A 30 10.18 1.45 -14.59
C LEU A 30 9.27 0.21 -14.58
N ARG A 31 8.89 -0.28 -13.40
CA ARG A 31 7.97 -1.41 -13.25
C ARG A 31 6.56 -1.08 -13.73
N ASN A 32 6.12 0.16 -13.51
CA ASN A 32 4.79 0.61 -13.89
C ASN A 32 4.84 2.08 -14.36
N PRO A 33 4.90 2.33 -15.68
CA PRO A 33 4.98 3.68 -16.24
C PRO A 33 3.84 4.59 -15.81
N ARG A 34 2.67 4.03 -15.47
CA ARG A 34 1.53 4.80 -14.97
C ARG A 34 1.83 5.50 -13.65
N ILE A 35 2.76 4.98 -12.84
CA ILE A 35 3.21 5.65 -11.61
C ILE A 35 3.89 6.97 -11.96
N ALA A 36 4.77 7.00 -12.98
CA ALA A 36 5.44 8.22 -13.41
C ALA A 36 4.44 9.29 -13.89
N GLU A 37 3.36 8.87 -14.55
CA GLU A 37 2.32 9.77 -15.07
C GLU A 37 1.45 10.40 -13.97
N GLN A 38 1.37 9.77 -12.80
CA GLN A 38 0.37 10.10 -11.76
C GLN A 38 0.98 10.50 -10.41
N MET A 39 2.28 10.26 -10.21
CA MET A 39 2.97 10.68 -8.98
C MET A 39 3.12 12.19 -8.93
N TYR A 40 3.26 12.72 -7.72
CA TYR A 40 3.79 14.05 -7.50
C TYR A 40 5.33 13.97 -7.52
N PRO A 41 6.00 14.50 -8.55
CA PRO A 41 7.45 14.40 -8.65
C PRO A 41 8.13 15.33 -7.64
N LEU A 42 9.26 14.89 -7.10
CA LEU A 42 10.16 15.76 -6.35
C LEU A 42 11.01 16.60 -7.32
N CYS A 43 11.38 17.82 -6.90
CA CYS A 43 12.28 18.66 -7.69
C CYS A 43 13.69 18.09 -7.76
N GLU A 44 14.14 17.46 -6.68
CA GLU A 44 15.39 16.72 -6.57
C GLU A 44 15.11 15.39 -5.87
N PRO A 45 15.82 14.29 -6.20
CA PRO A 45 15.66 13.04 -5.47
C PRO A 45 15.87 13.25 -3.97
N GLY A 46 15.03 12.62 -3.15
CA GLY A 46 15.15 12.72 -1.71
C GLY A 46 16.34 11.90 -1.16
N LEU A 47 16.51 11.93 0.16
CA LEU A 47 17.72 11.41 0.82
C LEU A 47 17.93 9.91 0.56
N ASP A 48 16.84 9.15 0.46
CA ASP A 48 16.87 7.71 0.23
C ASP A 48 16.66 7.36 -1.25
N GLY A 49 16.69 8.36 -2.14
CA GLY A 49 16.53 8.21 -3.59
C GLY A 49 15.08 8.19 -4.07
N GLU A 50 14.12 8.60 -3.25
CA GLU A 50 12.74 8.80 -3.67
C GLU A 50 12.65 9.88 -4.76
N VAL A 51 11.88 9.63 -5.81
CA VAL A 51 11.71 10.53 -6.97
C VAL A 51 10.36 11.24 -6.97
N GLY A 52 9.48 10.87 -6.05
CA GLY A 52 8.14 11.41 -5.94
C GLY A 52 7.29 10.67 -4.94
N TYR A 53 6.03 11.06 -4.87
CA TYR A 53 5.06 10.49 -3.96
C TYR A 53 3.76 10.18 -4.68
N LEU A 54 3.11 9.09 -4.31
CA LEU A 54 1.70 8.86 -4.57
C LEU A 54 0.89 9.28 -3.36
N ASN A 55 -0.38 9.62 -3.63
CA ASN A 55 -1.34 10.00 -2.60
C ASN A 55 -1.10 11.38 -1.94
N CYS A 56 -0.60 12.35 -2.71
CA CYS A 56 -0.36 13.74 -2.27
C CYS A 56 -1.53 14.72 -2.48
N ILE A 57 -2.63 14.31 -3.12
CA ILE A 57 -3.65 15.26 -3.62
C ILE A 57 -4.84 15.36 -2.65
N SER A 58 -5.55 16.49 -2.68
CA SER A 58 -6.58 17.02 -1.75
C SER A 58 -7.67 16.08 -1.23
N ASN A 59 -7.80 14.87 -1.80
CA ASN A 59 -8.78 13.88 -1.37
C ASN A 59 -8.17 12.81 -0.44
N GLY A 60 -6.84 12.81 -0.25
CA GLY A 60 -6.11 11.85 0.60
C GLY A 60 -6.13 10.39 0.11
N ARG A 61 -6.66 10.14 -1.10
CA ARG A 61 -6.79 8.79 -1.69
C ARG A 61 -5.83 8.57 -2.85
N CYS A 62 -5.20 7.40 -2.85
CA CYS A 62 -4.30 6.96 -3.91
C CYS A 62 -5.03 6.97 -5.26
N VAL A 63 -4.39 7.54 -6.27
CA VAL A 63 -4.92 7.67 -7.64
C VAL A 63 -5.27 6.34 -8.30
N PHE A 64 -4.67 5.23 -7.85
CA PHE A 64 -4.95 3.88 -8.35
C PHE A 64 -6.02 3.14 -7.54
N LEU A 65 -6.63 3.76 -6.53
CA LEU A 65 -7.72 3.16 -5.77
C LEU A 65 -9.00 3.23 -6.60
N ARG A 66 -9.58 2.06 -6.89
CA ARG A 66 -10.82 1.94 -7.65
C ARG A 66 -12.05 2.16 -6.75
N ASP A 67 -13.22 2.28 -7.38
CA ASP A 67 -14.50 2.48 -6.69
C ASP A 67 -14.91 1.29 -5.82
N ASP A 68 -14.44 0.08 -6.15
CA ASP A 68 -14.64 -1.14 -5.38
C ASP A 68 -13.64 -1.29 -4.20
N ASN A 69 -12.87 -0.24 -3.90
CA ASN A 69 -11.78 -0.20 -2.92
C ASN A 69 -10.58 -1.11 -3.24
N ARG A 70 -10.52 -1.73 -4.42
CA ARG A 70 -9.38 -2.54 -4.84
C ARG A 70 -8.28 -1.66 -5.41
N CYS A 71 -7.03 -2.07 -5.19
CA CYS A 71 -5.88 -1.44 -5.82
C CYS A 71 -5.85 -1.81 -7.31
N GLY A 72 -5.92 -0.80 -8.19
CA GLY A 72 -5.87 -0.97 -9.64
C GLY A 72 -4.52 -1.41 -10.20
N ILE A 73 -3.46 -1.37 -9.38
CA ILE A 73 -2.10 -1.77 -9.75
C ILE A 73 -1.52 -2.83 -8.80
N TYR A 74 -2.37 -3.67 -8.18
CA TYR A 74 -1.95 -4.57 -7.10
C TYR A 74 -0.74 -5.48 -7.46
N THR A 75 -0.63 -5.93 -8.71
CA THR A 75 0.48 -6.77 -9.17
C THR A 75 1.76 -6.00 -9.48
N THR A 76 1.64 -4.70 -9.77
CA THR A 76 2.75 -3.80 -10.13
C THR A 76 2.89 -2.66 -9.12
N ARG A 77 2.60 -2.97 -7.85
CA ARG A 77 2.67 -2.02 -6.74
C ARG A 77 4.08 -1.44 -6.60
N PRO A 78 4.18 -0.18 -6.11
CA PRO A 78 5.43 0.39 -5.66
C PRO A 78 6.09 -0.49 -4.60
N SER A 79 7.40 -0.40 -4.48
CA SER A 79 8.19 -1.27 -3.62
C SER A 79 7.80 -1.11 -2.15
N VAL A 80 7.51 0.10 -1.68
CA VAL A 80 6.99 0.34 -0.33
C VAL A 80 5.64 -0.34 -0.08
N CYS A 81 4.74 -0.37 -1.08
CA CYS A 81 3.44 -1.03 -0.98
C CYS A 81 3.54 -2.57 -1.04
N VAL A 82 4.64 -3.11 -1.58
CA VAL A 82 4.95 -4.55 -1.55
C VAL A 82 5.51 -4.93 -0.17
N LEU A 83 6.38 -4.10 0.39
CA LEU A 83 6.95 -4.29 1.73
C LEU A 83 5.90 -4.14 2.84
N TYR A 84 4.83 -3.39 2.58
CA TYR A 84 3.73 -3.19 3.51
C TYR A 84 2.97 -4.51 3.80
N GLN A 85 3.19 -5.08 4.99
CA GLN A 85 2.66 -6.37 5.37
C GLN A 85 1.18 -6.28 5.78
N ALA A 86 0.36 -7.17 5.21
CA ALA A 86 -1.02 -7.37 5.65
C ALA A 86 -1.04 -7.78 7.14
N GLY A 87 -1.94 -7.21 7.92
CA GLY A 87 -2.08 -7.53 9.34
C GLY A 87 -1.01 -6.96 10.27
N SER A 88 -0.05 -6.18 9.75
CA SER A 88 0.84 -5.35 10.57
C SER A 88 0.06 -4.33 11.41
N ASP A 89 0.69 -3.79 12.45
CA ASP A 89 0.07 -2.76 13.31
C ASP A 89 -0.40 -1.55 12.48
N ASP A 90 0.41 -1.11 11.51
CA ASP A 90 0.04 -0.08 10.55
C ASP A 90 -1.19 -0.45 9.71
N CYS A 91 -1.29 -1.71 9.28
CA CYS A 91 -2.44 -2.20 8.51
C CYS A 91 -3.71 -2.15 9.36
N GLN A 92 -3.65 -2.63 10.61
CA GLN A 92 -4.77 -2.62 11.52
C GLN A 92 -5.19 -1.18 11.88
N GLN A 93 -4.22 -0.29 12.09
CA GLN A 93 -4.48 1.12 12.36
C GLN A 93 -5.20 1.81 11.20
N CYS A 94 -4.75 1.59 9.96
CA CYS A 94 -5.47 2.12 8.79
C CYS A 94 -6.90 1.59 8.70
N ARG A 95 -7.13 0.33 9.08
CA ARG A 95 -8.46 -0.29 9.07
C ARG A 95 -9.39 0.36 10.10
N LEU A 96 -8.88 0.60 11.31
CA LEU A 96 -9.60 1.30 12.37
C LEU A 96 -10.00 2.71 11.94
N GLU A 97 -9.07 3.49 11.39
CA GLU A 97 -9.32 4.85 10.90
C GLU A 97 -10.33 4.88 9.76
N ALA A 98 -10.30 3.88 8.88
CA ALA A 98 -11.24 3.75 7.79
C ALA A 98 -12.60 3.13 8.19
N GLY A 99 -12.79 2.73 9.46
CA GLY A 99 -14.00 2.08 9.93
C GLY A 99 -14.28 0.72 9.31
N VAL A 100 -13.26 0.01 8.81
CA VAL A 100 -13.40 -1.35 8.28
C VAL A 100 -13.00 -2.39 9.34
N PRO A 101 -13.58 -3.60 9.34
CA PRO A 101 -13.28 -4.63 10.35
C PRO A 101 -11.79 -4.94 10.39
N LEU A 102 -11.21 -5.28 11.54
CA LEU A 102 -9.81 -5.69 11.63
C LEU A 102 -9.52 -6.91 10.74
N LEU A 103 -8.27 -7.04 10.28
CA LEU A 103 -7.88 -8.18 9.46
C LEU A 103 -7.64 -9.39 10.35
N GLU A 104 -8.40 -10.45 10.08
CA GLU A 104 -8.25 -11.73 10.78
C GLU A 104 -7.10 -12.55 10.16
N PRO A 105 -6.38 -13.33 10.98
CA PRO A 105 -5.34 -14.21 10.47
C PRO A 105 -5.96 -15.32 9.61
N THR A 106 -5.30 -15.65 8.50
CA THR A 106 -5.70 -16.78 7.67
C THR A 106 -5.55 -18.05 8.47
N ARG A 107 -6.66 -18.77 8.68
CA ARG A 107 -6.61 -20.13 9.19
C ARG A 107 -5.96 -20.96 8.10
N HIS A 108 -4.70 -21.34 8.28
CA HIS A 108 -4.13 -22.41 7.47
C HIS A 108 -5.00 -23.64 7.69
N ALA A 109 -5.84 -23.97 6.71
CA ALA A 109 -6.31 -25.33 6.55
C ALA A 109 -5.04 -26.15 6.32
N GLN A 110 -4.66 -26.94 7.32
CA GLN A 110 -3.70 -28.01 7.12
C GLN A 110 -4.28 -28.89 6.01
N VAL A 111 -3.67 -28.82 4.82
CA VAL A 111 -3.85 -29.84 3.78
C VAL A 111 -2.91 -30.99 4.10
#